data_AF-A0A0N1IBC2-F1
#
_entry.id   AF-A0A0N1IBC2-F1
#
_cell.length_a   1.000
_cell.length_b   1.000
_cell.length_c   1.000
_cell.angle_alpha   90.00
_cell.angle_beta   90.00
_cell.angle_gamma   90.00
#
_symmetry.space_group_name_H-M   'P 1'
#
loop_
_entity.id
_entity.type
_entity.pdbx_description
1 polymer ?
#
loop_
_entity_poly.entity_id
_entity_poly.type
_entity_poly.pdbx_seq_one_letter_code
_entity_poly.pdbx_strand_id
1 'polypeptide(L)'
;MDLPPDKAKLLRNYDLEKKWEIICDQDMVQAKDSPAHYLNKLRTYLDPKASRSHRKRKMVGDSTSTQVLRDLEISLRTNHIEWVREFLNEQNQGLDVLIDFR
;
A
#
# COMPACT_ATOMS: atom_id res chain seq x y z
N MET A 1 -13.89 -0.34 2.26
CA MET A 1 -13.87 -1.11 1.00
C MET A 1 -14.20 -0.29 -0.26
N ASP A 2 -14.18 1.06 -0.26
CA ASP A 2 -14.42 1.93 -1.44
C ASP A 2 -15.42 1.38 -2.50
N LEU A 3 -16.62 1.02 -2.04
CA LEU A 3 -17.58 0.30 -2.86
C LEU A 3 -18.46 1.27 -3.66
N PRO A 4 -18.77 0.94 -4.94
CA PRO A 4 -19.83 1.58 -5.68
C PRO A 4 -21.19 1.55 -4.94
N PRO A 5 -22.08 2.55 -5.16
CA PRO A 5 -23.34 2.66 -4.41
C PRO A 5 -24.28 1.45 -4.54
N ASP A 6 -24.31 0.81 -5.70
CA ASP A 6 -25.09 -0.39 -5.99
C ASP A 6 -24.60 -1.61 -5.19
N LYS A 7 -23.29 -1.83 -5.14
CA LYS A 7 -22.68 -2.90 -4.33
C LYS A 7 -22.88 -2.64 -2.84
N ALA A 8 -22.77 -1.40 -2.39
CA ALA A 8 -23.06 -1.03 -1.00
C ALA A 8 -24.53 -1.29 -0.64
N LYS A 9 -25.47 -1.00 -1.55
CA LYS A 9 -26.90 -1.27 -1.35
C LYS A 9 -27.18 -2.78 -1.24
N LEU A 10 -26.51 -3.60 -2.04
CA LEU A 10 -26.62 -5.06 -1.94
C LEU A 10 -26.18 -5.56 -0.57
N LEU A 11 -25.02 -5.14 -0.08
CA LEU A 11 -24.51 -5.55 1.24
C LEU A 11 -25.42 -5.10 2.40
N ARG A 12 -26.08 -3.94 2.28
CA ARG A 12 -27.05 -3.48 3.28
C ARG A 12 -28.24 -4.43 3.45
N ASN A 13 -28.58 -5.17 2.40
CA ASN A 13 -29.70 -6.12 2.41
C ASN A 13 -29.31 -7.52 2.93
N TYR A 14 -28.04 -7.76 3.29
CA TYR A 14 -27.64 -9.02 3.89
C TYR A 14 -28.26 -9.20 5.29
N ASP A 15 -28.51 -10.45 5.65
CA ASP A 15 -28.86 -10.84 7.01
C ASP A 15 -27.72 -10.52 8.00
N LEU A 16 -28.03 -10.62 9.30
CA LEU A 16 -27.07 -10.28 10.34
C LEU A 16 -25.89 -11.26 10.39
N GLU A 17 -26.12 -12.54 10.07
CA GLU A 17 -25.08 -13.56 10.08
C GLU A 17 -24.01 -13.28 9.03
N LYS A 18 -24.40 -13.02 7.78
CA LYS A 18 -23.46 -12.63 6.71
C LYS A 18 -22.76 -11.31 6.98
N LYS A 19 -23.46 -10.35 7.59
CA LYS A 19 -22.83 -9.08 7.99
C LYS A 19 -21.76 -9.30 9.06
N TRP A 20 -22.02 -10.19 10.01
CA TRP A 20 -21.07 -10.54 11.05
C TRP A 20 -19.85 -11.27 10.50
N GLU A 21 -20.06 -12.23 9.59
CA GLU A 21 -18.99 -12.92 8.87
C GLU A 21 -18.05 -11.92 8.15
N ILE A 22 -18.63 -10.96 7.41
CA ILE A 22 -17.85 -9.91 6.73
C ILE A 22 -17.03 -9.06 7.72
N ILE A 23 -17.57 -8.76 8.90
CA ILE A 23 -16.84 -7.99 9.93
C ILE A 23 -15.66 -8.80 10.46
N CYS A 24 -15.87 -10.07 10.81
CA CYS A 24 -14.81 -10.96 11.29
C CYS A 24 -13.70 -11.13 10.25
N ASP A 25 -14.07 -11.35 8.99
CA ASP A 25 -13.11 -11.45 7.89
C ASP A 25 -12.30 -10.16 7.75
N GLN A 26 -12.95 -8.99 7.83
CA GLN A 26 -12.30 -7.70 7.68
C GLN A 26 -11.30 -7.41 8.81
N ASP A 27 -11.58 -7.83 10.04
CA ASP A 27 -10.66 -7.67 11.19
C ASP A 27 -9.40 -8.53 11.05
N MET A 28 -9.49 -9.64 10.30
CA MET A 28 -8.35 -10.52 10.03
C MET A 28 -7.44 -10.02 8.89
N VAL A 29 -7.89 -9.05 8.10
CA VAL A 29 -7.10 -8.51 6.98
C VAL A 29 -6.09 -7.48 7.48
N GLN A 30 -4.81 -7.80 7.30
CA GLN A 30 -3.70 -6.87 7.54
C GLN A 30 -2.95 -6.56 6.24
N ALA A 31 -2.58 -5.29 6.07
CA ALA A 31 -1.70 -4.90 4.98
C ALA A 31 -0.33 -5.58 5.14
N LYS A 32 0.24 -6.06 4.04
CA LYS A 32 1.55 -6.73 4.04
C LYS A 32 2.65 -5.81 4.58
N ASP A 33 2.72 -4.59 4.06
CA ASP A 33 3.70 -3.58 4.45
C ASP A 33 3.04 -2.19 4.48
N SER A 34 3.64 -1.24 5.21
CA SER A 34 3.15 0.15 5.30
C SER A 34 3.55 0.98 4.07
N PRO A 35 2.87 2.12 3.80
CA PRO A 35 3.27 3.04 2.73
C PRO A 35 4.75 3.45 2.81
N ALA A 36 5.20 3.82 4.02
CA ALA A 36 6.58 4.23 4.28
C ALA A 36 7.60 3.14 3.92
N HIS A 37 7.25 1.85 4.06
CA HIS A 37 8.13 0.74 3.66
C HIS A 37 8.48 0.82 2.17
N TYR A 38 7.46 0.92 1.31
CA TYR A 38 7.66 1.00 -0.14
C TYR A 38 8.39 2.29 -0.53
N LEU A 39 8.00 3.42 0.05
CA LEU A 39 8.60 4.72 -0.25
C LEU A 39 10.08 4.78 0.14
N ASN A 40 10.47 4.19 1.27
CA ASN A 40 11.88 4.13 1.68
C ASN A 40 12.72 3.31 0.68
N LYS A 41 12.18 2.21 0.15
CA LYS A 41 12.85 1.43 -0.90
C LYS A 41 12.96 2.23 -2.21
N LEU A 42 11.87 2.85 -2.66
CA LEU A 42 11.86 3.67 -3.89
C LEU A 42 12.85 4.84 -3.81
N ARG A 43 12.81 5.62 -2.72
CA ARG A 43 13.76 6.71 -2.46
C ARG A 43 15.22 6.22 -2.45
N THR A 44 15.45 4.99 -1.99
CA THR A 44 16.80 4.41 -2.01
C THR A 44 17.28 4.11 -3.43
N TYR A 45 16.40 3.67 -4.33
CA TYR A 45 16.76 3.50 -5.75
C TYR A 45 16.98 4.83 -6.48
N LEU A 46 16.31 5.90 -6.07
CA LEU A 46 16.49 7.24 -6.63
C LEU A 46 17.79 7.91 -6.21
N ASP A 47 18.37 7.54 -5.06
CA ASP A 47 19.60 8.14 -4.56
C ASP A 47 20.85 7.59 -5.29
N PRO A 48 21.58 8.40 -6.09
CA PRO A 48 22.78 7.96 -6.80
C PRO A 48 23.92 7.49 -5.87
N LYS A 49 23.89 7.92 -4.61
CA LYS A 49 24.87 7.55 -3.59
C LYS A 49 24.47 6.30 -2.81
N ALA A 50 23.26 5.77 -3.00
CA ALA A 50 22.76 4.63 -2.23
C ALA A 50 23.58 3.36 -2.42
N SER A 51 24.09 3.12 -3.63
CA SER A 51 24.96 1.98 -3.95
C SER A 51 26.24 1.95 -3.10
N ARG A 52 26.71 3.12 -2.64
CA ARG A 52 27.91 3.27 -1.80
C ARG A 52 27.64 3.03 -0.32
N SER A 53 26.38 3.04 0.11
CA SER A 53 26.00 2.83 1.51
C SER A 53 25.57 1.39 1.75
N HIS A 54 26.32 0.68 2.59
CA HIS A 54 25.98 -0.68 3.00
C HIS A 54 24.60 -0.75 3.69
N ARG A 55 24.28 0.24 4.52
CA ARG A 55 22.98 0.34 5.20
C ARG A 55 21.83 0.50 4.21
N LYS A 56 22.01 1.33 3.16
CA LYS A 56 20.99 1.52 2.12
C LYS A 56 20.82 0.27 1.26
N ARG A 57 21.91 -0.40 0.85
CA ARG A 57 21.81 -1.69 0.14
C ARG A 57 21.03 -2.74 0.95
N LYS A 58 21.30 -2.87 2.25
CA LYS A 58 20.56 -3.80 3.12
C LYS A 58 19.08 -3.44 3.27
N MET A 59 18.72 -2.15 3.23
CA MET A 59 17.32 -1.69 3.33
C MET A 59 16.46 -2.15 2.16
N VAL A 60 17.04 -2.19 0.96
CA VAL A 60 16.33 -2.64 -0.24
C VAL A 60 16.25 -4.18 -0.29
N GLY A 61 17.23 -4.86 0.31
CA GLY A 61 17.33 -6.32 0.31
C GLY A 61 17.49 -6.86 -1.11
N ASP A 62 16.97 -8.06 -1.34
CA ASP A 62 17.00 -8.74 -2.65
C ASP A 62 15.86 -8.30 -3.58
N SER A 63 15.03 -7.34 -3.15
CA SER A 63 13.97 -6.81 -3.98
C SER A 63 14.56 -6.01 -5.16
N THR A 64 13.96 -6.13 -6.33
CA THR A 64 14.23 -5.23 -7.47
C THR A 64 13.25 -4.06 -7.46
N SER A 65 13.60 -2.94 -8.11
CA SER A 65 12.71 -1.78 -8.20
C SER A 65 11.37 -2.15 -8.84
N THR A 66 11.38 -2.98 -9.87
CA THR A 66 10.16 -3.51 -10.51
C THR A 66 9.30 -4.34 -9.55
N GLN A 67 9.92 -5.16 -8.69
CA GLN A 67 9.17 -5.94 -7.70
C GLN A 67 8.55 -5.02 -6.63
N VAL A 68 9.29 -4.02 -6.15
CA VAL A 68 8.78 -3.04 -5.18
C VAL A 68 7.60 -2.26 -5.76
N LEU A 69 7.69 -1.83 -7.03
CA LEU A 69 6.60 -1.13 -7.72
C LEU A 69 5.37 -2.02 -7.93
N ARG A 70 5.56 -3.29 -8.26
CA ARG A 70 4.46 -4.26 -8.40
C ARG A 70 3.74 -4.49 -7.07
N ASP A 71 4.50 -4.72 -6.00
CA ASP A 71 3.92 -4.93 -4.67
C ASP A 71 3.21 -3.65 -4.16
N LEU A 72 3.74 -2.47 -4.50
CA LEU A 72 3.11 -1.19 -4.19
C LEU A 72 1.80 -0.99 -4.96
N GLU A 73 1.75 -1.30 -6.26
CA GLU A 73 0.51 -1.23 -7.06
C GLU A 73 -0.58 -2.12 -6.46
N ILE A 74 -0.24 -3.37 -6.11
CA ILE A 74 -1.17 -4.29 -5.48
C ILE A 74 -1.68 -3.68 -4.17
N SER A 75 -0.79 -3.17 -3.33
CA SER A 75 -1.14 -2.55 -2.04
C SER A 75 -2.07 -1.35 -2.21
N LEU A 76 -1.80 -0.46 -3.18
CA LEU A 76 -2.67 0.68 -3.50
C LEU A 76 -4.05 0.24 -3.96
N ARG A 77 -4.15 -0.86 -4.70
CA ARG A 77 -5.40 -1.36 -5.27
C ARG A 77 -6.23 -2.19 -4.30
N THR A 78 -5.60 -2.95 -3.40
CA THR A 78 -6.30 -3.97 -2.60
C THR A 78 -6.39 -3.65 -1.11
N ASN A 79 -5.56 -2.73 -0.59
CA ASN A 79 -5.69 -2.33 0.81
C ASN A 79 -6.90 -1.41 1.01
N HIS A 80 -7.25 -1.24 2.29
CA HIS A 80 -8.31 -0.33 2.69
C HIS A 80 -7.94 1.13 2.36
N ILE A 81 -8.95 1.97 2.15
CA ILE A 81 -8.76 3.36 1.68
C ILE A 81 -7.87 4.21 2.60
N GLU A 82 -7.85 3.95 3.91
CA GLU A 82 -6.95 4.69 4.82
C GLU A 82 -5.46 4.42 4.51
N TRP A 83 -5.10 3.24 4.01
CA TRP A 83 -3.73 2.97 3.55
C TRP A 83 -3.33 3.88 2.39
N VAL A 84 -4.25 4.11 1.44
CA VAL A 84 -4.03 5.02 0.30
C VAL A 84 -3.98 6.47 0.77
N ARG A 85 -4.85 6.86 1.72
CA ARG A 85 -4.80 8.19 2.34
C ARG A 85 -3.48 8.42 3.08
N GLU A 86 -3.00 7.43 3.82
CA GLU A 86 -1.70 7.46 4.47
C GLU A 86 -0.57 7.58 3.44
N PHE A 87 -0.61 6.83 2.34
CA PHE A 87 0.36 6.93 1.25
C PHE A 87 0.42 8.34 0.64
N LEU A 88 -0.73 9.00 0.47
CA LEU A 88 -0.85 10.32 -0.15
C LEU A 88 -0.70 11.51 0.82
N ASN A 89 -0.59 11.27 2.13
CA ASN A 89 -0.55 12.34 3.12
C ASN A 89 0.75 13.18 3.04
N GLU A 90 0.77 14.30 3.76
CA GLU A 90 1.91 15.22 3.80
C GLU A 90 3.19 14.60 4.36
N GLN A 91 3.08 13.56 5.20
CA GLN A 91 4.24 12.87 5.77
C GLN A 91 4.92 11.95 4.75
N ASN A 92 4.12 11.23 3.96
CA ASN A 92 4.62 10.24 3.02
C ASN A 92 4.90 10.84 1.64
N GLN A 93 4.07 11.79 1.19
CA GLN A 93 4.15 12.40 -0.15
C GLN A 93 4.34 11.37 -1.26
N GLY A 94 3.59 10.25 -1.18
CA GLY A 94 3.86 9.09 -2.02
C GLY A 94 3.68 9.37 -3.51
N LEU A 95 2.80 10.30 -3.87
CA LEU A 95 2.60 10.73 -5.26
C LEU A 95 3.85 11.41 -5.82
N ASP A 96 4.47 12.32 -5.06
CA ASP A 96 5.67 13.04 -5.49
C ASP A 96 6.83 12.07 -5.74
N VAL A 97 7.02 11.09 -4.84
CA VAL A 97 8.04 10.05 -4.99
C VAL A 97 7.82 9.18 -6.24
N LEU A 98 6.56 8.89 -6.58
CA LEU A 98 6.24 8.13 -7.81
C LEU A 98 6.48 8.94 -9.08
N ILE A 99 6.22 10.26 -9.04
CA ILE A 99 6.50 11.17 -10.16
C ILE A 99 8.01 11.26 -10.40
N ASP A 100 8.80 11.41 -9.33
CA ASP A 100 10.26 11.46 -9.41
C ASP A 100 10.89 10.16 -9.95
N PHE A 101 10.16 9.05 -9.91
CA PHE A 101 10.60 7.74 -10.40
C PHE A 101 10.37 7.51 -11.90
N ARG A 102 9.59 8.38 -12.56
CA ARG A 102 9.22 8.26 -13.97
C ARG A 102 10.24 8.87 -14.91
#